data_AF-A0A2V7TRR0-F1
#
_entry.id   AF-A0A2V7TRR0-F1
#
_cell.length_a   1.000
_cell.length_b   1.000
_cell.length_c   1.000
_cell.angle_alpha   90.00
_cell.angle_beta   90.00
_cell.angle_gamma   90.00
#
_symmetry.space_group_name_H-M   'P 1'
#
loop_
_entity.id
_entity.type
_entity.pdbx_description
1 polymer ?
#
loop_
_entity_poly.entity_id
_entity_poly.type
_entity_poly.pdbx_seq_one_letter_code
_entity_poly.pdbx_strand_id
1 'polypeptide(L)'
;MRSTHASGDTALYTAIYVALKDLERRHRDGDLRRRAVVVLTDGEDTASSVTDEQVLDLAKRTGIGVYGVGLFGSEVPAAARPLNPEQSTFFFSALGRATGGQAHFLKTVAQLDGVYDRLAQELRSQYGLGYVSNNPAHDGRWRRVVVRTPTHLNLDLRHKLGYFAPKN
;
A
#
# COMPACT_ATOMS: atom_id res chain seq x y z
N MET A 1 0.78 12.05 27.29
CA MET A 1 0.00 12.05 26.03
C MET A 1 0.44 13.24 25.21
N ARG A 2 1.04 13.04 24.02
CA ARG A 2 1.38 14.13 23.09
C ARG A 2 0.11 14.45 22.30
N SER A 3 -0.43 15.66 22.41
CA SER A 3 -1.52 16.13 21.57
C SER A 3 -1.00 16.30 20.14
N THR A 4 -1.56 15.55 19.20
CA THR A 4 -1.39 15.81 17.77
C THR A 4 -2.36 16.91 17.38
N HIS A 5 -1.82 18.11 17.10
CA HIS A 5 -2.57 19.19 16.48
C HIS A 5 -2.48 19.00 14.96
N ALA A 6 -3.60 18.72 14.30
CA ALA A 6 -3.70 18.73 12.85
C ALA A 6 -4.11 20.15 12.42
N SER A 7 -3.15 20.93 11.95
CA SER A 7 -3.37 22.22 11.30
C SER A 7 -2.40 22.32 10.13
N GLY A 8 -2.93 22.39 8.92
CA GLY A 8 -2.17 22.53 7.69
C GLY A 8 -2.56 21.52 6.61
N ASP A 9 -2.23 21.92 5.38
CA ASP A 9 -1.93 21.12 4.19
C ASP A 9 -1.54 19.64 4.44
N THR A 10 -2.18 18.72 3.70
CA THR A 10 -1.97 17.27 3.78
C THR A 10 -1.04 16.83 2.65
N ALA A 11 0.24 16.61 2.95
CA ALA A 11 1.22 16.07 2.01
C ALA A 11 1.29 14.52 2.05
N LEU A 12 0.14 13.88 1.85
CA LEU A 12 -0.06 12.43 1.87
C LEU A 12 0.88 11.68 0.91
N TYR A 13 0.95 12.09 -0.35
CA TYR A 13 1.78 11.40 -1.36
C TYR A 13 3.26 11.50 -1.00
N THR A 14 3.70 12.66 -0.55
CA THR A 14 5.07 12.89 -0.07
C THR A 14 5.38 11.99 1.14
N ALA A 15 4.46 11.88 2.11
CA ALA A 15 4.65 11.03 3.27
C ALA A 15 4.82 9.55 2.88
N ILE A 16 3.97 9.03 1.97
CA ILE A 16 4.08 7.66 1.47
C ILE A 16 5.39 7.47 0.71
N TYR A 17 5.75 8.42 -0.17
CA TYR A 17 6.99 8.37 -0.95
C TYR A 17 8.22 8.27 -0.04
N VAL A 18 8.30 9.14 0.96
CA VAL A 18 9.41 9.18 1.93
C VAL A 18 9.47 7.88 2.74
N ALA A 19 8.32 7.37 3.20
CA ALA A 19 8.26 6.12 3.93
C ALA A 19 8.77 4.94 3.10
N LEU A 20 8.35 4.85 1.83
CA LEU A 20 8.84 3.82 0.90
C LEU A 20 10.34 3.94 0.67
N LYS A 21 10.87 5.16 0.44
CA LYS A 21 12.31 5.39 0.27
C LYS A 21 13.13 5.09 1.50
N ASP A 22 12.63 5.40 2.68
CA ASP A 22 13.30 5.08 3.94
C ASP A 22 13.33 3.57 4.20
N LEU A 23 12.22 2.87 3.98
CA LEU A 23 12.16 1.41 4.10
C LEU A 23 13.01 0.70 3.02
N GLU A 24 13.07 1.22 1.80
CA GLU A 24 13.96 0.75 0.73
C GLU A 24 15.42 0.84 1.16
N ARG A 25 15.86 2.00 1.67
CA ARG A 25 17.24 2.23 2.15
C ARG A 25 17.62 1.34 3.34
N ARG A 26 16.67 1.00 4.20
CA ARG A 26 16.91 0.11 5.35
C ARG A 26 16.98 -1.36 4.95
N HIS A 27 16.64 -1.72 3.71
CA HIS A 27 16.79 -3.08 3.21
C HIS A 27 18.26 -3.48 3.22
N ARG A 28 18.57 -4.66 3.78
CA ARG A 28 19.88 -5.29 3.63
C ARG A 28 19.69 -6.57 2.84
N ASP A 29 20.65 -6.90 1.99
CA ASP A 29 20.63 -8.17 1.26
C ASP A 29 20.60 -9.34 2.23
N GLY A 30 19.65 -10.25 2.03
CA GLY A 30 19.38 -11.38 2.95
C GLY A 30 18.37 -11.08 4.06
N ASP A 31 17.85 -9.85 4.18
CA ASP A 31 16.83 -9.52 5.16
C ASP A 31 15.46 -10.08 4.74
N LEU A 32 15.08 -11.20 5.34
CA LEU A 32 13.74 -11.81 5.19
C LEU A 32 12.65 -11.00 5.89
N ARG A 33 12.98 -9.85 6.50
CA ARG A 33 12.02 -9.02 7.22
C ARG A 33 11.00 -8.40 6.27
N ARG A 34 9.77 -8.84 6.46
CA ARG A 34 8.60 -8.30 5.78
C ARG A 34 8.40 -6.84 6.19
N ARG A 35 8.21 -5.99 5.20
CA ARG A 35 7.99 -4.54 5.37
C ARG A 35 6.64 -4.19 4.79
N ALA A 36 5.89 -3.39 5.53
CA ALA A 36 4.60 -2.87 5.12
C ALA A 36 4.49 -1.42 5.58
N VAL A 37 3.74 -0.62 4.80
CA VAL A 37 3.33 0.73 5.17
C VAL A 37 1.83 0.69 5.41
N VAL A 38 1.38 1.10 6.59
CA VAL A 38 -0.04 1.31 6.89
C VAL A 38 -0.29 2.81 6.92
N VAL A 39 -1.19 3.27 6.07
CA VAL A 39 -1.54 4.68 5.88
C VAL A 39 -2.94 4.89 6.44
N LEU A 40 -3.05 5.64 7.53
CA LEU A 40 -4.33 6.15 8.02
C LEU A 40 -4.48 7.59 7.54
N THR A 41 -5.57 7.89 6.83
CA THR A 41 -5.84 9.25 6.35
C THR A 41 -7.34 9.55 6.36
N ASP A 42 -7.67 10.78 6.72
CA ASP A 42 -8.96 11.43 6.51
C ASP A 42 -9.23 11.74 5.03
N GLY A 43 -8.18 11.74 4.22
CA GLY A 43 -8.24 11.65 2.77
C GLY A 43 -7.90 12.95 2.06
N GLU A 44 -7.40 12.76 0.85
CA GLU A 44 -6.93 13.75 -0.12
C GLU A 44 -5.60 14.43 0.21
N ASP A 45 -4.72 14.40 -0.77
CA ASP A 45 -3.48 15.16 -0.77
C ASP A 45 -3.76 16.59 -1.23
N THR A 46 -3.35 17.58 -0.45
CA THR A 46 -3.58 18.99 -0.77
C THR A 46 -2.30 19.78 -1.02
N ALA A 47 -1.13 19.18 -0.81
CA ALA A 47 0.14 19.91 -0.78
C ALA A 47 1.38 19.13 -1.21
N SER A 48 1.25 17.88 -1.66
CA SER A 48 2.43 17.16 -2.14
C SER A 48 2.91 17.73 -3.47
N SER A 49 4.23 17.89 -3.56
CA SER A 49 4.92 18.10 -4.84
C SER A 49 5.18 16.78 -5.58
N VAL A 50 4.88 15.64 -4.96
CA VAL A 50 4.98 14.29 -5.52
C VAL A 50 3.61 13.86 -6.04
N THR A 51 3.54 13.30 -7.25
CA THR A 51 2.28 12.81 -7.83
C THR A 51 1.93 11.41 -7.35
N ASP A 52 0.65 11.06 -7.40
CA ASP A 52 0.14 9.72 -7.14
C ASP A 52 0.81 8.65 -8.03
N GLU A 53 1.04 8.96 -9.31
CA GLU A 53 1.74 8.10 -10.26
C GLU A 53 3.18 7.80 -9.82
N GLN A 54 3.91 8.81 -9.33
CA GLN A 54 5.27 8.65 -8.82
C GLN A 54 5.29 7.75 -7.58
N VAL A 55 4.32 7.92 -6.68
CA VAL A 55 4.17 7.05 -5.49
C VAL A 55 3.86 5.62 -5.93
N LEU A 56 2.95 5.43 -6.89
CA LEU A 56 2.57 4.11 -7.38
C LEU A 56 3.74 3.39 -8.08
N ASP A 57 4.53 4.09 -8.89
CA ASP A 57 5.73 3.52 -9.52
C ASP A 57 6.78 3.12 -8.48
N LEU A 58 7.03 3.98 -7.49
CA LEU A 58 7.94 3.65 -6.40
C LEU A 58 7.46 2.44 -5.58
N ALA A 59 6.17 2.37 -5.27
CA ALA A 59 5.57 1.26 -4.53
C ALA A 59 5.74 -0.07 -5.31
N LYS A 60 5.55 -0.05 -6.63
CA LYS A 60 5.80 -1.21 -7.52
C LYS A 60 7.27 -1.62 -7.53
N ARG A 61 8.20 -0.67 -7.56
CA ARG A 61 9.65 -0.94 -7.58
C ARG A 61 10.16 -1.52 -6.27
N THR A 62 9.75 -0.94 -5.15
CA THR A 62 10.17 -1.38 -3.81
C THR A 62 9.52 -2.70 -3.42
N GLY A 63 8.32 -2.99 -3.95
CA GLY A 63 7.55 -4.17 -3.59
C GLY A 63 7.15 -4.19 -2.12
N ILE A 64 7.15 -3.04 -1.44
CA ILE A 64 6.68 -2.93 -0.05
C ILE A 64 5.15 -2.91 -0.07
N GLY A 65 4.51 -3.75 0.75
CA GLY A 65 3.06 -3.81 0.85
C GLY A 65 2.50 -2.51 1.41
N VAL A 66 1.56 -1.87 0.72
CA VAL A 66 0.91 -0.63 1.20
C VAL A 66 -0.54 -0.92 1.54
N TYR A 67 -0.94 -0.52 2.75
CA TYR A 67 -2.28 -0.70 3.30
C TYR A 67 -2.90 0.65 3.60
N GLY A 68 -3.95 1.03 2.86
CA GLY A 68 -4.69 2.26 3.08
C GLY A 68 -5.86 2.06 4.04
N VAL A 69 -6.05 2.97 4.98
CA VAL A 69 -7.20 3.06 5.87
C VAL A 69 -7.74 4.49 5.76
N GLY A 70 -8.85 4.65 5.04
CA GLY A 70 -9.51 5.93 4.79
C GLY A 70 -10.73 6.13 5.68
N LEU A 71 -10.86 7.30 6.31
CA LEU A 71 -12.04 7.68 7.12
C LEU A 71 -13.05 8.50 6.29
N PHE A 72 -13.78 7.86 5.37
CA PHE A 72 -14.60 8.57 4.37
C PHE A 72 -16.12 8.57 4.67
N GLY A 73 -16.53 7.98 5.78
CA GLY A 73 -17.93 7.78 6.12
C GLY A 73 -18.72 9.06 6.42
N SER A 74 -20.03 9.00 6.19
CA SER A 74 -20.96 10.10 6.50
C SER A 74 -21.03 10.47 7.98
N GLU A 75 -20.66 9.55 8.87
CA GLU A 75 -20.57 9.77 10.32
C GLU A 75 -19.25 10.45 10.74
N VAL A 76 -18.28 10.57 9.82
CA VAL A 76 -17.06 11.34 10.02
C VAL A 76 -17.37 12.82 9.74
N PRO A 77 -16.91 13.76 10.60
CA PRO A 77 -17.10 15.19 10.39
C PRO A 77 -16.73 15.59 8.96
N ALA A 78 -17.55 16.44 8.32
CA ALA A 78 -17.33 16.86 6.93
C ALA A 78 -15.94 17.48 6.70
N ALA A 79 -15.39 18.16 7.70
CA ALA A 79 -14.04 18.74 7.66
C ALA A 79 -12.91 17.70 7.66
N ALA A 80 -13.20 16.45 8.04
CA ALA A 80 -12.27 15.32 8.04
C ALA A 80 -12.63 14.28 6.97
N ARG A 81 -13.39 14.70 5.95
CA ARG A 81 -13.67 13.89 4.75
C ARG A 81 -12.88 14.45 3.57
N PRO A 82 -12.46 13.60 2.63
CA PRO A 82 -11.81 14.08 1.42
C PRO A 82 -12.81 14.90 0.60
N LEU A 83 -12.33 15.94 -0.09
CA LEU A 83 -13.12 16.69 -1.07
C LEU A 83 -13.44 15.80 -2.28
N ASN A 84 -12.50 14.94 -2.66
CA ASN A 84 -12.63 13.95 -3.72
C ASN A 84 -12.43 12.49 -3.18
N PRO A 85 -13.47 11.88 -2.58
CA PRO A 85 -13.40 10.52 -2.07
C PRO A 85 -13.15 9.47 -3.16
N GLU A 86 -13.62 9.71 -4.39
CA GLU A 86 -13.46 8.78 -5.50
C GLU A 86 -11.99 8.65 -5.93
N GLN A 87 -11.32 9.80 -6.10
CA GLN A 87 -9.89 9.82 -6.44
C GLN A 87 -9.05 9.16 -5.35
N SER A 88 -9.29 9.51 -4.09
CA SER A 88 -8.60 8.89 -2.94
C SER A 88 -8.83 7.38 -2.91
N THR A 89 -10.07 6.95 -3.12
CA THR A 89 -10.43 5.52 -3.16
C THR A 89 -9.71 4.79 -4.29
N PHE A 90 -9.68 5.38 -5.49
CA PHE A 90 -9.00 4.81 -6.65
C PHE A 90 -7.49 4.67 -6.39
N PHE A 91 -6.85 5.73 -5.89
CA PHE A 91 -5.43 5.74 -5.59
C PHE A 91 -5.02 4.65 -4.58
N PHE A 92 -5.70 4.57 -3.43
CA PHE A 92 -5.38 3.56 -2.42
C PHE A 92 -5.68 2.14 -2.91
N SER A 93 -6.74 1.95 -3.69
CA SER A 93 -7.06 0.66 -4.30
C SER A 93 -5.98 0.24 -5.31
N ALA A 94 -5.48 1.18 -6.12
CA ALA A 94 -4.39 0.94 -7.05
C ALA A 94 -3.07 0.59 -6.33
N LEU A 95 -2.75 1.30 -5.25
CA LEU A 95 -1.58 1.02 -4.41
C LEU A 95 -1.64 -0.36 -3.76
N GLY A 96 -2.76 -0.68 -3.10
CA GLY A 96 -2.96 -1.99 -2.47
C GLY A 96 -2.80 -3.11 -3.48
N ARG A 97 -3.49 -3.00 -4.63
CA ARG A 97 -3.41 -4.00 -5.70
C ARG A 97 -1.99 -4.15 -6.26
N ALA A 98 -1.29 -3.04 -6.52
CA ALA A 98 0.05 -3.07 -7.09
C ALA A 98 1.07 -3.74 -6.15
N THR A 99 0.91 -3.55 -4.85
CA THR A 99 1.87 -3.97 -3.81
C THR A 99 1.49 -5.27 -3.11
N GLY A 100 0.28 -5.79 -3.36
CA GLY A 100 -0.27 -6.95 -2.64
C GLY A 100 -0.86 -6.62 -1.27
N GLY A 101 -1.05 -5.32 -0.96
CA GLY A 101 -1.78 -4.85 0.23
C GLY A 101 -3.27 -4.60 -0.06
N GLN A 102 -3.90 -3.77 0.78
CA GLN A 102 -5.35 -3.49 0.73
C GLN A 102 -5.69 -2.02 1.01
N ALA A 103 -6.87 -1.60 0.58
CA ALA A 103 -7.48 -0.35 1.03
C ALA A 103 -8.79 -0.64 1.77
N HIS A 104 -8.97 -0.03 2.93
CA HIS A 104 -10.18 -0.10 3.73
C HIS A 104 -10.75 1.30 3.91
N PHE A 105 -12.03 1.48 3.60
CA PHE A 105 -12.71 2.76 3.73
C PHE A 105 -13.79 2.61 4.80
N LEU A 106 -13.58 3.28 5.93
CA LEU A 106 -14.43 3.16 7.11
C LEU A 106 -15.62 4.11 7.01
N LYS A 107 -16.77 3.63 7.47
CA LYS A 107 -17.96 4.45 7.62
C LYS A 107 -17.98 5.17 8.97
N THR A 108 -17.40 4.54 9.99
CA THR A 108 -17.41 5.04 11.37
C THR A 108 -16.05 4.78 12.02
N VAL A 109 -15.67 5.63 12.98
CA VAL A 109 -14.40 5.48 13.71
C VAL A 109 -14.37 4.19 14.54
N ALA A 110 -15.52 3.72 15.02
CA ALA A 110 -15.63 2.47 15.76
C ALA A 110 -15.20 1.23 14.97
N GLN A 111 -15.14 1.30 13.64
CA GLN A 111 -14.67 0.19 12.79
C GLN A 111 -13.14 0.09 12.73
N LEU A 112 -12.42 1.10 13.23
CA LEU A 112 -10.97 1.22 13.08
C LEU A 112 -10.22 0.07 13.78
N ASP A 113 -10.59 -0.25 15.01
CA ASP A 113 -9.97 -1.34 15.78
C ASP A 113 -10.08 -2.68 15.04
N GLY A 114 -11.27 -3.01 14.54
CA GLY A 114 -11.50 -4.23 13.79
C GLY A 114 -10.75 -4.30 12.46
N VAL A 115 -10.45 -3.15 11.84
CA VAL A 115 -9.59 -3.11 10.64
C VAL A 115 -8.13 -3.33 11.01
N TYR A 116 -7.63 -2.72 12.07
CA TYR A 116 -6.26 -2.97 12.54
C TYR A 116 -6.04 -4.42 12.95
N ASP A 117 -7.03 -5.07 13.59
CA ASP A 117 -6.94 -6.49 13.93
C ASP A 117 -6.82 -7.39 12.70
N ARG A 118 -7.63 -7.12 11.66
CA ARG A 118 -7.56 -7.84 10.39
C ARG A 118 -6.24 -7.61 9.68
N LEU A 119 -5.77 -6.36 9.61
CA LEU A 119 -4.47 -6.02 9.03
C LEU A 119 -3.33 -6.73 9.77
N ALA A 120 -3.37 -6.72 11.09
CA ALA A 120 -2.37 -7.40 11.91
C ALA A 120 -2.40 -8.92 11.70
N GLN A 121 -3.59 -9.52 11.57
CA GLN A 121 -3.72 -10.93 11.23
C GLN A 121 -3.17 -11.24 9.84
N GLU A 122 -3.49 -10.43 8.83
CA GLU A 122 -3.00 -10.58 7.47
C GLU A 122 -1.47 -10.48 7.40
N LEU A 123 -0.89 -9.47 8.04
CA LEU A 123 0.56 -9.28 8.08
C LEU A 123 1.28 -10.46 8.78
N ARG A 124 0.60 -11.14 9.73
CA ARG A 124 1.10 -12.36 10.37
C ARG A 124 0.91 -13.62 9.52
N SER A 125 -0.16 -13.72 8.73
CA SER A 125 -0.56 -14.94 8.01
C SER A 125 -0.11 -15.00 6.53
N GLN A 126 0.69 -14.05 6.07
CA GLN A 126 1.22 -14.08 4.70
C GLN A 126 2.14 -15.28 4.44
N TYR A 127 1.97 -15.92 3.30
CA TYR A 127 2.88 -16.96 2.80
C TYR A 127 3.93 -16.33 1.88
N GLY A 128 5.21 -16.66 2.10
CA GLY A 128 6.29 -16.29 1.19
C GLY A 128 6.49 -17.39 0.15
N LEU A 129 6.26 -17.08 -1.13
CA LEU A 129 6.58 -17.97 -2.24
C LEU A 129 7.76 -17.41 -3.01
N GLY A 130 8.85 -18.17 -3.06
CA GLY A 130 10.00 -17.88 -3.90
C GLY A 130 9.87 -18.57 -5.25
N TYR A 131 10.20 -17.87 -6.33
CA TYR A 131 10.35 -18.48 -7.65
C TYR A 131 11.53 -17.84 -8.36
N VAL A 132 12.13 -18.57 -9.29
CA VAL A 132 13.18 -18.08 -10.17
C VAL A 132 12.56 -17.90 -11.56
N SER A 133 12.73 -16.72 -12.15
CA SER A 133 12.26 -16.48 -13.51
C SER A 133 13.15 -17.22 -14.51
N ASN A 134 12.53 -17.91 -15.47
CA ASN A 134 13.21 -18.51 -16.61
C ASN A 134 13.66 -17.48 -17.67
N ASN A 135 13.36 -16.19 -17.49
CA ASN A 135 13.82 -15.12 -18.37
C ASN A 135 15.15 -14.53 -17.83
N PRO A 136 16.28 -14.73 -18.54
CA PRO A 136 17.59 -14.26 -18.11
C PRO A 136 17.87 -12.77 -18.40
N ALA A 137 16.95 -12.02 -19.02
CA ALA A 137 17.22 -10.63 -19.40
C ALA A 137 17.29 -9.66 -18.19
N HIS A 138 18.40 -8.96 -18.04
CA HIS A 138 18.60 -7.91 -17.02
C HIS A 138 18.31 -6.50 -17.59
N ASP A 139 17.11 -6.33 -18.13
CA ASP A 139 16.72 -5.16 -18.93
C ASP A 139 15.98 -4.07 -18.14
N GLY A 140 15.80 -4.26 -16.83
CA GLY A 140 15.03 -3.33 -16.00
C GLY A 140 13.53 -3.28 -16.31
N ARG A 141 13.00 -4.16 -17.17
CA ARG A 141 11.58 -4.10 -17.58
C ARG A 141 10.65 -4.73 -16.55
N TRP A 142 9.39 -4.30 -16.58
CA TRP A 142 8.34 -4.87 -15.74
C TRP A 142 8.04 -6.32 -16.11
N ARG A 143 8.05 -7.20 -15.12
CA ARG A 143 7.72 -8.62 -15.24
C ARG A 143 6.46 -8.91 -14.43
N ARG A 144 5.37 -9.21 -15.14
CA ARG A 144 4.08 -9.55 -14.53
C ARG A 144 4.15 -10.92 -13.86
N VAL A 145 3.55 -11.03 -12.67
CA VAL A 145 3.37 -12.27 -11.93
C VAL A 145 1.89 -12.61 -11.86
N VAL A 146 1.58 -13.88 -12.07
CA VAL A 146 0.22 -14.43 -11.94
C VAL A 146 0.32 -15.68 -11.09
N VAL A 147 -0.40 -15.71 -9.97
CA VAL A 147 -0.50 -16.90 -9.12
C VAL A 147 -1.80 -17.61 -9.46
N ARG A 148 -1.74 -18.93 -9.67
CA ARG A 148 -2.91 -19.78 -9.92
C ARG A 148 -2.89 -20.92 -8.93
N THR A 149 -4.05 -21.22 -8.33
CA THR A 149 -4.25 -22.43 -7.53
C THR A 149 -4.82 -23.54 -8.40
N PRO A 150 -4.32 -24.79 -8.28
CA PRO A 150 -4.81 -25.92 -9.07
C PRO A 150 -6.22 -26.38 -8.67
N THR A 151 -6.70 -26.01 -7.49
CA THR A 151 -8.00 -26.44 -6.94
C THR A 151 -8.95 -25.26 -6.84
N HIS A 152 -10.23 -25.48 -7.17
CA HIS A 152 -11.35 -24.56 -6.92
C HIS A 152 -11.72 -24.47 -5.43
N LEU A 153 -10.72 -24.40 -4.54
CA LEU A 153 -10.99 -23.93 -3.18
C LEU A 153 -11.37 -22.46 -3.30
N ASN A 154 -12.44 -22.04 -2.62
CA ASN A 154 -12.89 -20.64 -2.53
C ASN A 154 -11.86 -19.78 -1.77
N LEU A 155 -10.67 -19.60 -2.37
CA LEU A 155 -9.56 -18.83 -1.82
C LEU A 155 -9.50 -17.47 -2.52
N ASP A 156 -9.50 -16.41 -1.72
CA ASP A 156 -9.17 -15.07 -2.20
C ASP A 156 -7.64 -14.94 -2.27
N LEU A 157 -7.07 -15.05 -3.48
CA LEU A 157 -5.64 -14.96 -3.70
C LEU A 157 -5.20 -13.52 -3.88
N ARG A 158 -4.24 -13.10 -3.07
CA ARG A 158 -3.61 -11.79 -3.18
C ARG A 158 -2.12 -11.95 -3.33
N HIS A 159 -1.57 -11.25 -4.33
CA HIS A 159 -0.17 -11.29 -4.65
C HIS A 159 0.25 -9.98 -5.33
N LYS A 160 1.55 -9.68 -5.29
CA LYS A 160 2.12 -8.57 -6.07
C LYS A 160 1.88 -8.81 -7.56
N LEU A 161 1.54 -7.75 -8.29
CA LEU A 161 1.26 -7.86 -9.74
C LEU A 161 2.50 -8.19 -10.57
N GLY A 162 3.68 -7.96 -10.02
CA GLY A 162 4.94 -8.13 -10.72
C GLY A 162 6.10 -7.47 -9.98
N TYR A 163 7.23 -7.40 -10.67
CA TYR A 163 8.46 -6.79 -10.21
C TYR A 163 9.24 -6.26 -11.42
N PHE A 164 10.17 -5.35 -11.21
CA PHE A 164 11.09 -4.93 -12.26
C PHE A 164 12.30 -5.87 -12.30
N ALA A 165 12.74 -6.25 -13.50
CA ALA A 165 13.96 -7.01 -13.69
C ALA A 165 15.17 -6.25 -13.11
N PRO A 166 16.23 -6.94 -12.66
CA PRO A 166 17.47 -6.27 -12.33
C PRO A 166 18.00 -5.53 -13.58
N LYS A 167 18.66 -4.38 -13.36
CA LYS A 167 19.30 -3.62 -14.43
C LYS A 167 20.80 -3.72 -14.22
N ASN A 168 21.52 -4.17 -15.25
CA ASN A 168 22.98 -4.09 -15.29
C ASN A 168 23.43 -2.66 -15.61
#